data_AF-A0A7S0S385-F1
#
_entry.id   AF-A0A7S0S385-F1
#
_cell.length_a   1.000
_cell.length_b   1.000
_cell.length_c   1.000
_cell.angle_alpha   90.00
_cell.angle_beta   90.00
_cell.angle_gamma   90.00
#
_symmetry.space_group_name_H-M   'P 1'
#
loop_
_entity.id
_entity.type
_entity.pdbx_description
1 polymer ?
#
loop_
_entity_poly.entity_id
_entity_poly.type
_entity_poly.pdbx_seq_one_letter_code
_entity_poly.pdbx_strand_id
1 'polypeptide(L)'
;MLKSVEALRPGGRCCHRLASLAAPAVSRSINRRTPLHVRALIARGSEECGGHGTVFTFGRWAMHRDAQHRYQRHIANLLTSRTWLNLTPPLTGLTVVAGIQCLYQELVVRDLLPGYFPLLQMSDGPFELTSFALSLLLVFRTNSSYARFVEGRLLWGALVRHSRDWTRMAANYFPGELRGRAARYVQVLAFVLKSHLRSGRTRATVADPSAFRDDPTIVVQELLPCSEADAVLTQTNRPFYVVCRMTQIARDACAAGIPRHISHSIEHTLSELMAVIGGCDRILGTPIPLSYTRHTSRSLVLWLATLPVALWPVAGWLTLPTMAVLAFIFLGIDEIGVEIEEPFCILPLLPLCRTIVNDVNTVMTMPMHH
;
A
#
# COMPACT_ATOMS: atom_id res chain seq x y z
N MET A 1 48.24 -35.16 4.80
CA MET A 1 47.94 -34.26 3.66
C MET A 1 47.06 -33.13 4.20
N LEU A 2 47.52 -32.03 4.81
CA LEU A 2 48.44 -30.95 4.43
C LEU A 2 48.19 -30.26 3.08
N LYS A 3 47.59 -29.05 3.17
CA LYS A 3 47.76 -27.77 2.43
C LYS A 3 46.40 -27.03 2.43
N SER A 4 46.12 -25.95 3.16
CA SER A 4 46.78 -24.62 3.36
C SER A 4 46.81 -23.75 2.11
N VAL A 5 46.07 -22.61 2.10
CA VAL A 5 46.36 -21.25 1.55
C VAL A 5 45.18 -20.33 1.97
N GLU A 6 45.25 -19.49 3.01
CA GLU A 6 45.62 -18.03 3.07
C GLU A 6 44.85 -17.10 2.11
N ALA A 7 43.92 -16.27 2.61
CA ALA A 7 44.10 -14.89 3.11
C ALA A 7 44.09 -13.80 2.01
N LEU A 8 43.20 -12.80 2.15
CA LEU A 8 43.40 -11.42 1.65
C LEU A 8 42.35 -10.46 2.26
N ARG A 9 42.82 -9.57 3.15
CA ARG A 9 42.22 -8.24 3.44
C ARG A 9 42.78 -7.22 2.44
N PRO A 10 42.08 -6.09 2.23
CA PRO A 10 42.66 -4.78 2.56
C PRO A 10 41.62 -3.91 3.31
N GLY A 11 41.94 -2.99 4.23
CA GLY A 11 43.04 -2.03 4.23
C GLY A 11 42.51 -0.67 3.73
N GLY A 12 42.16 0.24 4.64
CA GLY A 12 41.44 1.48 4.32
C GLY A 12 42.26 2.62 3.70
N ARG A 13 41.55 3.66 3.23
CA ARG A 13 41.98 5.07 3.21
C ARG A 13 40.85 6.03 2.79
N CYS A 14 40.85 7.20 3.41
CA CYS A 14 40.06 8.43 3.15
C CYS A 14 39.99 8.85 1.67
N CYS A 15 38.90 9.52 1.26
CA CYS A 15 38.94 10.97 0.93
C CYS A 15 37.59 11.57 0.47
N HIS A 16 37.49 12.87 0.73
CA HIS A 16 36.47 13.86 0.41
C HIS A 16 36.12 14.05 -1.08
N ARG A 17 34.97 14.73 -1.29
CA ARG A 17 34.39 15.39 -2.50
C ARG A 17 33.54 14.44 -3.36
N LEU A 18 32.26 14.71 -3.63
CA LEU A 18 31.63 15.95 -4.08
C LEU A 18 30.23 16.15 -3.47
N ALA A 19 29.97 17.36 -3.01
CA ALA A 19 28.65 17.92 -2.79
C ALA A 19 28.22 18.69 -4.03
N SER A 20 27.01 18.46 -4.55
CA SER A 20 26.09 19.47 -5.09
C SER A 20 25.00 18.81 -5.94
N LEU A 21 23.86 18.48 -5.34
CA LEU A 21 22.57 18.35 -6.03
C LEU A 21 21.50 18.66 -4.99
N ALA A 22 20.65 19.64 -5.31
CA ALA A 22 19.69 20.23 -4.40
C ALA A 22 18.74 19.16 -3.81
N ALA A 23 18.84 18.94 -2.50
CA ALA A 23 17.95 18.03 -1.78
C ALA A 23 16.51 18.59 -1.75
N PRO A 24 15.48 17.78 -2.06
CA PRO A 24 14.10 18.23 -2.01
C PRO A 24 13.67 18.59 -0.58
N ALA A 25 12.70 19.50 -0.47
CA ALA A 25 12.25 20.20 0.74
C ALA A 25 11.80 19.32 1.94
N VAL A 26 11.82 17.99 1.83
CA VAL A 26 11.51 17.02 2.89
C VAL A 26 12.64 16.90 3.94
N SER A 27 13.87 17.29 3.57
CA SER A 27 15.04 17.27 4.47
C SER A 27 14.90 18.17 5.71
N ARG A 28 14.02 19.18 5.67
CA ARG A 28 13.92 20.20 6.72
C ARG A 28 13.16 19.76 8.00
N SER A 29 12.46 18.63 8.01
CA SER A 29 11.72 18.16 9.19
C SER A 29 12.39 17.02 9.97
N ILE A 30 13.60 16.60 9.59
CA ILE A 30 14.30 15.50 10.25
C ILE A 30 15.14 16.06 11.40
N ASN A 31 14.83 15.64 12.63
CA ASN A 31 15.52 16.06 13.84
C ASN A 31 17.04 15.82 13.71
N ARG A 32 17.87 16.84 13.99
CA ARG A 32 19.33 16.76 13.86
C ARG A 32 19.97 15.72 14.81
N ARG A 33 19.24 15.25 15.83
CA ARG A 33 19.69 14.24 16.79
C ARG A 33 19.34 12.80 16.42
N THR A 34 18.61 12.56 15.32
CA THR A 34 18.46 11.21 14.76
C THR A 34 19.84 10.74 14.27
N PRO A 35 20.32 9.51 14.60
CA PRO A 35 21.61 9.02 14.15
C PRO A 35 21.79 9.24 12.65
N LEU A 36 22.94 9.79 12.25
CA LEU A 36 23.23 10.21 10.86
C LEU A 36 22.96 9.10 9.82
N HIS A 37 23.15 7.85 10.22
CA HIS A 37 22.95 6.66 9.38
C HIS A 37 21.47 6.30 9.21
N VAL A 38 20.65 6.40 10.26
CA VAL A 38 19.19 6.24 10.19
C VAL A 38 18.58 7.32 9.28
N ARG A 39 19.12 8.55 9.29
CA ARG A 39 18.71 9.61 8.35
C ARG A 39 19.04 9.24 6.90
N ALA A 40 20.18 8.61 6.65
CA ALA A 40 20.62 8.19 5.32
C ALA A 40 19.78 7.01 4.78
N LEU A 41 19.42 6.04 5.63
CA LEU A 41 18.53 4.94 5.24
C LEU A 41 17.09 5.38 5.01
N ILE A 42 16.60 6.28 5.88
CA ILE A 42 15.33 6.98 5.70
C ILE A 42 15.35 7.75 4.37
N ALA A 43 16.44 8.44 4.03
CA ALA A 43 16.56 9.17 2.77
C ALA A 43 16.58 8.24 1.54
N ARG A 44 17.32 7.12 1.59
CA ARG A 44 17.38 6.12 0.50
C ARG A 44 16.03 5.44 0.23
N GLY A 45 15.29 5.06 1.27
CA GLY A 45 13.95 4.48 1.11
C GLY A 45 12.88 5.45 0.56
N SER A 46 13.14 6.77 0.57
CA SER A 46 12.27 7.76 -0.11
C SER A 46 12.49 7.87 -1.62
N GLU A 47 13.66 7.44 -2.13
CA GLU A 47 13.96 7.49 -3.56
C GLU A 47 13.48 6.21 -4.27
N GLU A 48 13.46 5.07 -3.59
CA GLU A 48 13.06 3.76 -4.17
C GLU A 48 11.54 3.53 -4.22
N CYS A 49 10.74 4.22 -3.40
CA CYS A 49 9.28 4.15 -3.45
C CYS A 49 8.74 5.04 -4.59
N GLY A 50 8.92 4.59 -5.84
CA GLY A 50 8.27 5.20 -6.99
C GLY A 50 6.76 5.35 -6.75
N GLY A 51 6.28 6.58 -6.56
CA GLY A 51 4.86 6.95 -6.57
C GLY A 51 3.96 6.49 -5.41
N HIS A 52 4.36 5.54 -4.56
CA HIS A 52 3.44 4.92 -3.60
C HIS A 52 3.37 5.65 -2.25
N GLY A 53 2.16 6.09 -1.87
CA GLY A 53 1.84 6.50 -0.51
C GLY A 53 2.65 7.70 -0.01
N THR A 54 2.37 8.88 -0.54
CA THR A 54 2.97 10.13 -0.05
C THR A 54 2.00 10.85 0.89
N VAL A 55 2.48 11.29 2.05
CA VAL A 55 1.65 12.06 2.98
C VAL A 55 1.30 13.41 2.36
N PHE A 56 0.01 13.75 2.38
CA PHE A 56 -0.44 15.06 1.95
C PHE A 56 0.04 16.13 2.93
N THR A 57 1.00 16.95 2.49
CA THR A 57 1.39 18.19 3.17
C THR A 57 0.40 19.30 2.85
N PHE A 58 0.40 20.39 3.62
CA PHE A 58 -0.45 21.57 3.34
C PHE A 58 -0.31 22.08 1.90
N GLY A 59 0.92 22.10 1.37
CA GLY A 59 1.17 22.47 -0.03
C GLY A 59 0.54 21.52 -1.04
N ARG A 60 0.58 20.20 -0.78
CA ARG A 60 -0.08 19.20 -1.64
C ARG A 60 -1.60 19.27 -1.55
N TRP A 61 -2.14 19.56 -0.36
CA TRP A 61 -3.56 19.86 -0.20
C TRP A 61 -3.96 21.10 -1.00
N ALA A 62 -3.16 22.16 -0.99
CA ALA A 62 -3.42 23.35 -1.81
C ALA A 62 -3.41 23.00 -3.31
N MET A 63 -2.42 22.25 -3.78
CA MET A 63 -2.37 21.75 -5.16
C MET A 63 -3.54 20.83 -5.52
N HIS A 64 -4.06 20.05 -4.57
CA HIS A 64 -5.21 19.18 -4.77
C HIS A 64 -6.54 19.94 -4.77
N ARG A 65 -6.63 21.07 -4.07
CA ARG A 65 -7.84 21.93 -4.04
C ARG A 65 -7.96 22.83 -5.27
N ASP A 66 -6.85 23.19 -5.90
CA ASP A 66 -6.87 23.95 -7.15
C ASP A 66 -7.68 23.19 -8.22
N ALA A 67 -8.85 23.71 -8.59
CA ALA A 67 -9.74 23.05 -9.54
C ALA A 67 -9.22 23.19 -10.99
N GLN A 68 -8.67 24.34 -11.35
CA GLN A 68 -8.30 24.67 -12.73
C GLN A 68 -7.16 23.78 -13.23
N HIS A 69 -6.07 23.69 -12.45
CA HIS A 69 -4.92 22.88 -12.84
C HIS A 69 -5.06 21.39 -12.51
N ARG A 70 -6.06 21.00 -11.71
CA ARG A 70 -6.28 19.60 -11.33
C ARG A 70 -6.86 18.78 -12.49
N TYR A 71 -7.93 19.23 -13.13
CA TYR A 71 -8.51 18.51 -14.26
C TYR A 71 -7.54 18.44 -15.44
N GLN A 72 -6.83 19.53 -15.73
CA GLN A 72 -5.80 19.56 -16.77
C GLN A 72 -4.69 18.53 -16.52
N ARG A 73 -4.14 18.48 -15.29
CA ARG A 73 -3.13 17.48 -14.93
C ARG A 73 -3.66 16.05 -14.95
N HIS A 74 -4.90 15.82 -14.55
CA HIS A 74 -5.48 14.48 -14.56
C HIS A 74 -5.70 13.97 -15.99
N ILE A 75 -6.18 14.83 -16.89
CA ILE A 75 -6.32 14.49 -18.32
C ILE A 75 -4.94 14.26 -18.94
N ALA A 76 -3.96 15.13 -18.67
CA ALA A 76 -2.62 15.01 -19.23
C ALA A 76 -1.90 13.71 -18.81
N ASN A 77 -2.15 13.21 -17.59
CA ASN A 77 -1.52 12.01 -17.06
C ASN A 77 -2.41 10.75 -17.19
N LEU A 78 -3.54 10.82 -17.89
CA LEU A 78 -4.52 9.74 -17.97
C LEU A 78 -3.88 8.44 -18.51
N LEU A 79 -3.15 8.54 -19.62
CA LEU A 79 -2.50 7.40 -20.30
C LEU A 79 -1.30 6.83 -19.54
N THR A 80 -0.76 7.59 -18.58
CA THR A 80 0.38 7.17 -17.74
C THR A 80 -0.05 6.63 -16.38
N SER A 81 -1.34 6.69 -16.07
CA SER A 81 -1.86 6.23 -14.77
C SER A 81 -1.76 4.72 -14.65
N ARG A 82 -1.53 4.21 -13.42
CA ARG A 82 -1.49 2.78 -13.15
C ARG A 82 -2.81 2.10 -13.50
N THR A 83 -3.91 2.75 -13.16
CA THR A 83 -5.27 2.30 -13.52
C THR A 83 -5.39 2.13 -15.04
N TRP A 84 -4.89 3.07 -15.85
CA TRP A 84 -4.88 2.92 -17.31
C TRP A 84 -4.04 1.71 -17.78
N LEU A 85 -2.85 1.52 -17.21
CA LEU A 85 -1.98 0.39 -17.57
C LEU A 85 -2.63 -0.97 -17.25
N ASN A 86 -3.29 -1.08 -16.10
CA ASN A 86 -4.03 -2.29 -15.70
C ASN A 86 -5.28 -2.52 -16.58
N LEU A 87 -5.94 -1.44 -17.00
CA LEU A 87 -7.12 -1.50 -17.86
C LEU A 87 -6.79 -1.76 -19.33
N THR A 88 -5.56 -1.53 -19.77
CA THR A 88 -5.20 -1.63 -21.19
C THR A 88 -5.51 -3.01 -21.79
N PRO A 89 -5.19 -4.16 -21.14
CA PRO A 89 -5.57 -5.46 -21.67
C PRO A 89 -7.10 -5.71 -21.81
N PRO A 90 -7.94 -5.50 -20.78
CA PRO A 90 -9.39 -5.70 -20.95
C PRO A 90 -10.04 -4.66 -21.87
N LEU A 91 -9.57 -3.40 -21.85
CA LEU A 91 -10.07 -2.33 -22.72
C LEU A 91 -9.79 -2.63 -24.20
N THR A 92 -8.57 -3.05 -24.52
CA THR A 92 -8.21 -3.44 -25.89
C THR A 92 -9.00 -4.67 -26.34
N GLY A 93 -9.15 -5.68 -25.47
CA GLY A 93 -9.97 -6.87 -25.76
C GLY A 93 -11.42 -6.52 -26.11
N LEU A 94 -12.08 -5.70 -25.28
CA LEU A 94 -13.46 -5.25 -25.54
C LEU A 94 -13.57 -4.37 -26.79
N THR A 95 -12.59 -3.51 -27.04
CA THR A 95 -12.57 -2.65 -28.24
C THR A 95 -12.42 -3.48 -29.51
N VAL A 96 -11.59 -4.53 -29.48
CA VAL A 96 -11.45 -5.48 -30.59
C VAL A 96 -12.75 -6.25 -30.82
N VAL A 97 -13.40 -6.76 -29.77
CA VAL A 97 -14.70 -7.44 -29.88
C VAL A 97 -15.76 -6.51 -30.48
N ALA A 98 -15.85 -5.26 -30.00
CA ALA A 98 -16.77 -4.27 -30.53
C ALA A 98 -16.46 -3.93 -32.00
N GLY A 99 -15.18 -3.82 -32.36
CA GLY A 99 -14.74 -3.59 -33.75
C GLY A 99 -15.11 -4.73 -34.68
N ILE A 100 -14.94 -5.99 -34.25
CA ILE A 100 -15.37 -7.18 -35.00
C ILE A 100 -16.89 -7.17 -35.20
N GLN A 101 -17.66 -6.85 -34.15
CA GLN A 101 -19.12 -6.76 -34.24
C GLN A 101 -19.57 -5.64 -35.20
N CYS A 102 -18.97 -4.44 -35.10
CA CYS A 102 -19.27 -3.34 -36.01
C CYS A 102 -18.93 -3.69 -37.46
N LEU A 103 -17.76 -4.30 -37.70
CA LEU A 103 -17.36 -4.74 -39.03
C LEU A 103 -18.30 -5.80 -39.59
N TYR A 104 -18.67 -6.79 -38.77
CA TYR A 104 -19.63 -7.82 -39.16
C TYR A 104 -20.95 -7.20 -39.61
N GLN A 105 -21.49 -6.29 -38.81
CA GLN A 105 -22.76 -5.63 -39.11
C GLN A 105 -22.67 -4.80 -40.40
N GLU A 106 -21.58 -4.05 -40.61
CA GLU A 106 -21.37 -3.31 -41.85
C GLU A 106 -21.32 -4.24 -43.09
N LEU A 107 -20.63 -5.37 -42.98
CA LEU A 107 -20.52 -6.33 -44.09
C LEU A 107 -21.87 -6.96 -44.43
N VAL A 108 -22.72 -7.24 -43.43
CA VAL A 108 -24.09 -7.72 -43.66
C VAL A 108 -24.95 -6.62 -44.29
N VAL A 109 -24.89 -5.38 -43.78
CA VAL A 109 -25.68 -4.24 -44.31
C VAL A 109 -25.31 -3.91 -45.75
N ARG A 110 -24.06 -4.11 -46.15
CA ARG A 110 -23.57 -3.86 -47.53
C ARG A 110 -23.77 -5.04 -48.48
N ASP A 111 -24.46 -6.10 -48.07
CA ASP A 111 -24.63 -7.34 -48.84
C ASP A 111 -23.29 -7.96 -49.30
N LEU A 112 -22.21 -7.71 -48.56
CA LEU A 112 -20.87 -8.27 -48.85
C LEU A 112 -20.72 -9.69 -48.30
N LEU A 113 -21.61 -10.08 -47.40
CA LEU A 113 -21.72 -11.43 -46.88
C LEU A 113 -22.89 -12.18 -47.55
N PRO A 114 -22.78 -13.51 -47.74
CA PRO A 114 -23.89 -14.31 -48.24
C PRO A 114 -25.16 -14.14 -47.40
N GLY A 115 -26.33 -14.17 -48.04
CA GLY A 115 -27.63 -13.90 -47.40
C GLY A 115 -28.09 -14.86 -46.30
N TYR A 116 -27.28 -15.86 -45.90
CA TYR A 116 -27.55 -16.67 -44.72
C TYR A 116 -27.07 -16.03 -43.41
N PHE A 117 -26.25 -14.98 -43.47
CA PHE A 117 -25.80 -14.25 -42.29
C PHE A 117 -26.87 -13.23 -41.84
N PRO A 118 -27.42 -13.35 -40.62
CA PRO A 118 -28.44 -12.43 -40.14
C PRO A 118 -27.84 -11.13 -39.58
N LEU A 119 -28.58 -10.03 -39.65
CA LEU A 119 -28.28 -8.85 -38.83
C LEU A 119 -28.43 -9.22 -37.35
N LEU A 120 -27.38 -8.97 -36.56
CA LEU A 120 -27.47 -9.16 -35.13
C LEU A 120 -28.31 -8.02 -34.56
N GLN A 121 -29.46 -8.34 -33.98
CA GLN A 121 -30.32 -7.35 -33.32
C GLN A 121 -30.60 -7.80 -31.89
N MET A 122 -30.43 -6.88 -30.95
CA MET A 122 -30.83 -7.05 -29.57
C MET A 122 -31.72 -5.88 -29.19
N SER A 123 -32.75 -6.13 -28.38
CA SER A 123 -33.57 -5.05 -27.84
C SER A 123 -32.80 -4.26 -26.79
N ASP A 124 -33.11 -2.97 -26.66
CA ASP A 124 -32.47 -2.07 -25.69
C ASP A 124 -32.91 -2.34 -24.24
N GLY A 125 -34.15 -2.84 -24.06
CA GLY A 125 -34.76 -3.04 -22.74
C GLY A 125 -33.91 -3.84 -21.74
N PRO A 126 -33.31 -4.99 -22.11
CA PRO A 126 -32.38 -5.70 -21.24
C PRO A 126 -31.18 -4.85 -20.80
N PHE A 127 -30.61 -4.02 -21.68
CA PHE A 127 -29.47 -3.17 -21.35
C PHE A 127 -29.88 -2.01 -20.43
N GLU A 128 -31.03 -1.41 -20.65
CA GLU A 128 -31.59 -0.38 -19.77
C GLU A 128 -31.78 -0.91 -18.34
N LEU A 129 -32.46 -2.05 -18.18
CA LEU A 129 -32.71 -2.66 -16.87
C LEU A 129 -31.43 -3.12 -16.16
N THR A 130 -30.50 -3.72 -16.91
CA THR A 130 -29.26 -4.26 -16.33
C THR A 130 -28.22 -3.18 -16.05
N SER A 131 -28.23 -2.04 -16.76
CA SER A 131 -27.29 -0.94 -16.54
C SER A 131 -27.37 -0.37 -15.12
N PHE A 132 -28.59 -0.19 -14.60
CA PHE A 132 -28.82 0.27 -13.23
C PHE A 132 -28.33 -0.77 -12.21
N ALA A 133 -28.68 -2.05 -12.43
CA ALA A 133 -28.25 -3.13 -11.56
C ALA A 133 -26.71 -3.26 -11.50
N LEU A 134 -26.02 -3.19 -12.65
CA LEU A 134 -24.56 -3.23 -12.72
C LEU A 134 -23.92 -2.02 -12.04
N SER A 135 -24.45 -0.82 -12.28
CA SER A 135 -23.97 0.40 -11.62
C SER A 135 -24.08 0.28 -10.10
N LEU A 136 -25.21 -0.23 -9.61
CA LEU A 136 -25.43 -0.43 -8.18
C LEU A 136 -24.46 -1.48 -7.58
N LEU A 137 -24.23 -2.59 -8.28
CA LEU A 137 -23.25 -3.61 -7.87
C LEU A 137 -21.84 -3.02 -7.78
N LEU A 138 -21.42 -2.19 -8.73
CA LEU A 138 -20.13 -1.50 -8.71
C LEU A 138 -20.01 -0.53 -7.53
N VAL A 139 -21.08 0.21 -7.22
CA VAL A 139 -21.12 1.11 -6.05
C VAL A 139 -21.01 0.34 -4.75
N PHE A 140 -21.75 -0.76 -4.58
CA PHE A 140 -21.65 -1.57 -3.35
C PHE A 140 -20.27 -2.20 -3.19
N ARG A 141 -19.65 -2.64 -4.29
CA ARG A 141 -18.29 -3.16 -4.29
C ARG A 141 -17.29 -2.09 -3.87
N THR A 142 -17.30 -0.93 -4.53
CA THR A 142 -16.37 0.17 -4.22
C THR A 142 -16.54 0.68 -2.79
N ASN A 143 -17.78 0.76 -2.27
CA ASN A 143 -18.03 1.11 -0.87
C ASN A 143 -17.46 0.07 0.10
N SER A 144 -17.59 -1.22 -0.21
CA SER A 144 -17.03 -2.31 0.61
C SER A 144 -15.50 -2.26 0.61
N SER A 145 -14.87 -2.02 -0.54
CA SER A 145 -13.42 -1.83 -0.64
C SER A 145 -12.96 -0.57 0.09
N TYR A 146 -13.72 0.53 0.01
CA TYR A 146 -13.41 1.77 0.73
C TYR A 146 -13.46 1.59 2.26
N ALA A 147 -14.44 0.84 2.78
CA ALA A 147 -14.53 0.54 4.21
C ALA A 147 -13.25 -0.17 4.71
N ARG A 148 -12.72 -1.12 3.94
CA ARG A 148 -11.43 -1.79 4.23
C ARG A 148 -10.26 -0.81 4.23
N PHE A 149 -10.25 0.14 3.29
CA PHE A 149 -9.24 1.19 3.25
C PHE A 149 -9.25 2.08 4.50
N VAL A 150 -10.44 2.53 4.91
CA VAL A 150 -10.62 3.30 6.14
C VAL A 150 -10.15 2.49 7.35
N GLU A 151 -10.54 1.22 7.44
CA GLU A 151 -10.14 0.33 8.52
C GLU A 151 -8.61 0.18 8.63
N GLY A 152 -7.94 -0.08 7.49
CA GLY A 152 -6.48 -0.16 7.43
C GLY A 152 -5.80 1.14 7.87
N ARG A 153 -6.36 2.30 7.50
CA ARG A 153 -5.86 3.60 7.94
C ARG A 153 -6.05 3.80 9.45
N LEU A 154 -7.18 3.38 10.02
CA LEU A 154 -7.47 3.47 11.45
C LEU A 154 -6.52 2.60 12.26
N LEU A 155 -6.26 1.36 11.84
CA LEU A 155 -5.30 0.46 12.50
C LEU A 155 -3.89 1.05 12.56
N TRP A 156 -3.40 1.62 11.46
CA TRP A 156 -2.12 2.31 11.45
C TRP A 156 -2.13 3.61 12.27
N GLY A 157 -3.27 4.27 12.41
CA GLY A 157 -3.46 5.38 13.36
C GLY A 157 -3.35 4.92 14.81
N ALA A 158 -3.94 3.77 15.13
CA ALA A 158 -3.83 3.13 16.44
C ALA A 158 -2.38 2.69 16.73
N LEU A 159 -1.65 2.14 15.74
CA LEU A 159 -0.22 1.84 15.90
C LEU A 159 0.59 3.06 16.34
N VAL A 160 0.39 4.21 15.67
CA VAL A 160 1.05 5.47 16.04
C VAL A 160 0.67 5.89 17.47
N ARG A 161 -0.63 5.83 17.82
CA ARG A 161 -1.11 6.17 19.16
C ARG A 161 -0.47 5.29 20.24
N HIS A 162 -0.58 3.97 20.12
CA HIS A 162 -0.05 3.03 21.12
C HIS A 162 1.48 3.03 21.17
N SER A 163 2.17 3.35 20.06
CA SER A 163 3.61 3.57 20.09
C SER A 163 4.02 4.77 20.96
N ARG A 164 3.21 5.84 20.96
CA ARG A 164 3.42 7.02 21.81
C ARG A 164 3.14 6.69 23.27
N ASP A 165 2.05 5.96 23.54
CA ASP A 165 1.70 5.55 24.90
C ASP A 165 2.78 4.63 25.50
N TRP A 166 3.22 3.62 24.74
CA TRP A 166 4.33 2.76 25.11
C TRP A 166 5.61 3.55 25.40
N THR A 167 5.99 4.45 24.50
CA THR A 167 7.20 5.28 24.67
C THR A 167 7.10 6.19 25.89
N ARG A 168 5.95 6.84 26.09
CA ARG A 168 5.71 7.72 27.23
C ARG A 168 5.82 6.94 28.54
N MET A 169 5.21 5.75 28.64
CA MET A 169 5.31 4.92 29.84
C MET A 169 6.74 4.40 30.05
N ALA A 170 7.40 3.91 29.00
CA ALA A 170 8.78 3.44 29.09
C ALA A 170 9.74 4.55 29.52
N ALA A 171 9.57 5.78 29.01
CA ALA A 171 10.41 6.91 29.40
C ALA A 171 10.25 7.27 30.88
N ASN A 172 9.02 7.20 31.42
CA ASN A 172 8.71 7.62 32.79
C ASN A 172 8.98 6.54 33.84
N TYR A 173 8.77 5.26 33.51
CA TYR A 173 8.74 4.19 34.51
C TYR A 173 9.82 3.12 34.31
N PHE A 174 10.41 2.96 33.11
CA PHE A 174 11.36 1.87 32.89
C PHE A 174 12.76 2.28 33.36
N PRO A 175 13.46 1.42 34.12
CA PRO A 175 14.79 1.73 34.62
C PRO A 175 15.87 1.54 33.55
N GLY A 176 16.91 2.37 33.61
CA GLY A 176 18.20 2.17 32.94
C GLY A 176 18.10 1.72 31.48
N GLU A 177 18.68 0.55 31.18
CA GLU A 177 18.77 0.00 29.83
C GLU A 177 17.40 -0.43 29.26
N LEU A 178 16.45 -0.82 30.12
CA LEU A 178 15.11 -1.28 29.68
C LEU A 178 14.36 -0.17 28.96
N ARG A 179 14.52 1.09 29.39
CA ARG A 179 13.98 2.26 28.69
C ARG A 179 14.48 2.34 27.24
N GLY A 180 15.78 2.19 27.03
CA GLY A 180 16.40 2.23 25.70
C GLY A 180 16.01 1.03 24.84
N ARG A 181 15.90 -0.16 25.42
CA ARG A 181 15.41 -1.36 24.71
C ARG A 181 13.95 -1.20 24.30
N ALA A 182 13.07 -0.74 25.20
CA ALA A 182 11.66 -0.48 24.91
C ALA A 182 11.46 0.51 23.75
N ALA A 183 12.28 1.58 23.70
CA ALA A 183 12.26 2.57 22.62
C ALA A 183 12.64 1.98 21.26
N ARG A 184 13.61 1.06 21.22
CA ARG A 184 14.07 0.42 19.99
C ARG A 184 13.04 -0.58 19.45
N TYR A 185 12.49 -1.43 20.30
CA TYR A 185 11.54 -2.47 19.88
C TYR A 185 10.23 -1.90 19.30
N VAL A 186 9.71 -0.79 19.83
CA VAL A 186 8.51 -0.16 19.24
C VAL A 186 8.77 0.43 17.85
N GLN A 187 9.99 0.92 17.59
CA GLN A 187 10.39 1.36 16.25
C GLN A 187 10.51 0.17 15.31
N VAL A 188 11.17 -0.91 15.76
CA VAL A 188 11.29 -2.18 15.02
C VAL A 188 9.92 -2.73 14.64
N LEU A 189 8.95 -2.71 15.58
CA LEU A 189 7.58 -3.17 15.32
C LEU A 189 6.96 -2.48 14.10
N ALA A 190 7.10 -1.16 13.99
CA ALA A 190 6.53 -0.40 12.88
C ALA A 190 7.11 -0.83 11.52
N PHE A 191 8.43 -1.03 11.43
CA PHE A 191 9.08 -1.43 10.18
C PHE A 191 8.83 -2.89 9.82
N VAL A 192 8.85 -3.77 10.82
CA VAL A 192 8.59 -5.19 10.64
C VAL A 192 7.13 -5.42 10.23
N LEU A 193 6.16 -4.71 10.84
CA LEU A 193 4.76 -4.77 10.42
C LEU A 193 4.57 -4.22 9.00
N LYS A 194 5.23 -3.12 8.63
CA LYS A 194 5.20 -2.61 7.24
C LYS A 194 5.66 -3.69 6.25
N SER A 195 6.80 -4.32 6.50
CA SER A 195 7.35 -5.35 5.61
C SER A 195 6.45 -6.58 5.58
N HIS A 196 5.94 -7.03 6.73
CA HIS A 196 5.01 -8.14 6.83
C HIS A 196 3.78 -7.94 5.92
N LEU A 197 3.15 -6.76 5.99
CA LEU A 197 1.94 -6.44 5.21
C LEU A 197 2.18 -6.27 3.70
N ARG A 198 3.44 -6.23 3.25
CA ARG A 198 3.83 -6.07 1.84
C ARG A 198 4.59 -7.27 1.26
N SER A 199 4.89 -8.27 2.09
CA SER A 199 5.65 -9.47 1.72
C SER A 199 4.96 -10.35 0.65
N GLY A 200 3.63 -10.30 0.55
CA GLY A 200 2.85 -11.10 -0.40
C GLY A 200 2.96 -10.67 -1.86
N ARG A 201 3.33 -9.41 -2.14
CA ARG A 201 3.55 -8.89 -3.50
C ARG A 201 5.01 -8.98 -3.97
N THR A 202 5.86 -9.68 -3.23
CA THR A 202 7.28 -9.87 -3.59
C THR A 202 7.50 -11.01 -4.61
N ARG A 203 6.46 -11.74 -5.06
CA ARG A 203 6.64 -12.89 -5.96
C ARG A 203 5.61 -12.99 -7.08
N ALA A 204 6.04 -12.61 -8.28
CA ALA A 204 5.70 -13.28 -9.53
C ALA A 204 6.87 -13.18 -10.53
N THR A 205 7.52 -12.00 -10.61
CA THR A 205 8.71 -11.78 -11.44
C THR A 205 9.61 -10.71 -10.80
N VAL A 206 10.94 -10.92 -10.81
CA VAL A 206 11.92 -9.91 -10.32
C VAL A 206 11.82 -8.57 -11.08
N ALA A 207 11.18 -8.61 -12.27
CA ALA A 207 10.92 -7.51 -13.17
C ALA A 207 9.54 -6.83 -12.98
N ASP A 208 8.70 -7.26 -12.03
CA ASP A 208 7.42 -6.60 -11.77
C ASP A 208 7.66 -5.19 -11.18
N PRO A 209 7.35 -4.09 -11.90
CA PRO A 209 7.55 -2.72 -11.42
C PRO A 209 6.66 -2.38 -10.21
N SER A 210 5.66 -3.22 -9.91
CA SER A 210 4.71 -3.02 -8.81
C SER A 210 5.05 -3.78 -7.54
N ALA A 211 6.13 -4.59 -7.55
CA ALA A 211 6.56 -5.36 -6.39
C ALA A 211 7.20 -4.45 -5.33
N PHE A 212 6.67 -4.48 -4.10
CA PHE A 212 7.32 -3.80 -2.98
C PHE A 212 8.58 -4.56 -2.57
N ARG A 213 9.74 -3.91 -2.69
CA ARG A 213 11.02 -4.40 -2.14
C ARG A 213 11.20 -3.89 -0.71
N ASP A 214 10.31 -4.31 0.19
CA ASP A 214 10.33 -3.90 1.59
C ASP A 214 11.09 -4.92 2.45
N ASP A 215 12.39 -4.71 2.62
CA ASP A 215 13.26 -5.48 3.51
C ASP A 215 13.49 -4.74 4.84
N PRO A 216 13.10 -5.32 6.00
CA PRO A 216 13.32 -4.69 7.30
C PRO A 216 14.73 -4.94 7.84
N THR A 217 15.53 -5.82 7.21
CA THR A 217 16.81 -6.31 7.74
C THR A 217 17.76 -5.20 8.18
N ILE A 218 18.00 -4.23 7.30
CA ILE A 218 18.94 -3.14 7.58
C ILE A 218 18.47 -2.32 8.79
N VAL A 219 17.19 -1.94 8.82
CA VAL A 219 16.63 -1.13 9.91
C VAL A 219 16.64 -1.90 11.23
N VAL A 220 16.35 -3.20 11.20
CA VAL A 220 16.37 -4.05 12.40
C VAL A 220 17.79 -4.19 12.96
N GLN A 221 18.79 -4.40 12.10
CA GLN A 221 20.20 -4.50 12.48
C GLN A 221 20.79 -3.17 12.98
N GLU A 222 20.28 -2.03 12.51
CA GLU A 222 20.68 -0.72 13.01
C GLU A 222 20.06 -0.41 14.38
N LEU A 223 18.83 -0.84 14.62
CA LEU A 223 18.11 -0.56 15.85
C LEU A 223 18.49 -1.53 16.97
N LEU A 224 18.72 -2.82 16.68
CA LEU A 224 18.96 -3.85 17.69
C LEU A 224 20.40 -4.39 17.65
N PRO A 225 20.93 -4.89 18.79
CA PRO A 225 22.16 -5.67 18.80
C PRO A 225 22.04 -6.90 17.88
N CYS A 226 23.15 -7.36 17.29
CA CYS A 226 23.14 -8.44 16.29
C CYS A 226 22.35 -9.69 16.73
N SER A 227 22.53 -10.14 17.98
CA SER A 227 21.83 -11.31 18.50
C SER A 227 20.31 -11.15 18.57
N GLU A 228 19.83 -9.96 18.94
CA GLU A 228 18.38 -9.67 18.97
C GLU A 228 17.83 -9.44 17.56
N ALA A 229 18.61 -8.80 16.68
CA ALA A 229 18.24 -8.58 15.28
C ALA A 229 18.05 -9.92 14.54
N ASP A 230 19.02 -10.84 14.65
CA ASP A 230 18.95 -12.16 14.03
C ASP A 230 17.77 -12.97 14.57
N ALA A 231 17.52 -12.88 15.89
CA ALA A 231 16.38 -13.55 16.51
C ALA A 231 15.03 -13.03 15.98
N VAL A 232 14.90 -11.73 15.68
CA VAL A 232 13.70 -11.16 15.04
C VAL A 232 13.58 -11.58 13.58
N LEU A 233 14.67 -11.51 12.81
CA LEU A 233 14.64 -11.70 11.36
C LEU A 233 14.39 -13.17 10.95
N THR A 234 14.78 -14.11 11.80
CA THR A 234 14.57 -15.57 11.62
C THR A 234 13.12 -16.01 11.83
N GLN A 235 12.27 -15.20 12.46
CA GLN A 235 10.88 -15.58 12.72
C GLN A 235 10.00 -15.47 11.48
N THR A 236 9.02 -16.37 11.38
CA THR A 236 7.96 -16.29 10.36
C THR A 236 7.02 -15.13 10.65
N ASN A 237 6.47 -15.07 11.87
CA ASN A 237 5.63 -13.95 12.31
C ASN A 237 6.46 -12.96 13.15
N ARG A 238 7.22 -12.13 12.44
CA ARG A 238 8.12 -11.15 13.04
C ARG A 238 7.39 -10.08 13.87
N PRO A 239 6.25 -9.50 13.44
CA PRO A 239 5.52 -8.52 14.26
C PRO A 239 5.07 -9.09 15.61
N PHE A 240 4.51 -10.32 15.61
CA PHE A 240 4.10 -11.00 16.83
C PHE A 240 5.28 -11.22 17.77
N TYR A 241 6.39 -11.75 17.24
CA TYR A 241 7.60 -11.97 18.03
C TYR A 241 8.11 -10.68 18.69
N VAL A 242 8.11 -9.56 17.95
CA VAL A 242 8.52 -8.26 18.47
C VAL A 242 7.65 -7.84 19.65
N VAL A 243 6.33 -8.02 19.59
CA VAL A 243 5.45 -7.70 20.72
C VAL A 243 5.70 -8.64 21.91
N CYS A 244 5.92 -9.94 21.70
CA CYS A 244 6.33 -10.84 22.77
C CYS A 244 7.63 -10.41 23.46
N ARG A 245 8.60 -9.89 22.69
CA ARG A 245 9.83 -9.29 23.25
C ARG A 245 9.55 -8.02 24.04
N MET A 246 8.63 -7.18 23.57
CA MET A 246 8.18 -6.01 24.32
C MET A 246 7.51 -6.40 25.65
N THR A 247 6.69 -7.47 25.66
CA THR A 247 6.11 -8.03 26.90
C THR A 247 7.18 -8.49 27.88
N GLN A 248 8.26 -9.14 27.41
CA GLN A 248 9.38 -9.52 28.27
C GLN A 248 10.08 -8.30 28.88
N ILE A 249 10.30 -7.24 28.10
CA ILE A 249 10.87 -5.98 28.61
C ILE A 249 9.96 -5.37 29.68
N ALA A 250 8.64 -5.35 29.45
CA ALA A 250 7.67 -4.86 30.43
C ALA A 250 7.68 -5.68 31.73
N ARG A 251 7.79 -7.01 31.62
CA ARG A 251 7.90 -7.91 32.77
C ARG A 251 9.17 -7.64 33.57
N ASP A 252 10.31 -7.48 32.91
CA ASP A 252 11.59 -7.20 33.56
C ASP A 252 11.55 -5.82 34.25
N ALA A 253 10.86 -4.84 33.65
CA ALA A 253 10.64 -3.53 34.26
C ALA A 253 9.70 -3.61 35.48
N CYS A 254 8.67 -4.46 35.43
CA CYS A 254 7.81 -4.74 36.58
C CYS A 254 8.58 -5.39 37.74
N ALA A 255 9.49 -6.32 37.43
CA ALA A 255 10.36 -6.94 38.44
C ALA A 255 11.31 -5.91 39.10
N ALA A 256 11.64 -4.82 38.41
CA ALA A 256 12.43 -3.72 38.95
C ALA A 256 11.64 -2.71 39.80
N GLY A 257 10.36 -2.98 40.10
CA GLY A 257 9.59 -2.21 41.09
C GLY A 257 8.59 -1.19 40.52
N ILE A 258 8.18 -1.32 39.25
CA ILE A 258 7.11 -0.47 38.69
C ILE A 258 5.79 -0.71 39.45
N PRO A 259 5.02 0.35 39.80
CA PRO A 259 3.72 0.20 40.47
C PRO A 259 2.73 -0.67 39.66
N ARG A 260 1.97 -1.54 40.35
CA ARG A 260 1.04 -2.50 39.71
C ARG A 260 0.04 -1.86 38.74
N HIS A 261 -0.48 -0.68 39.07
CA HIS A 261 -1.45 0.03 38.20
C HIS A 261 -0.82 0.48 36.88
N ILE A 262 0.47 0.84 36.88
CA ILE A 262 1.23 1.17 35.67
C ILE A 262 1.51 -0.10 34.87
N SER A 263 1.90 -1.20 35.54
CA SER A 263 2.10 -2.50 34.88
C SER A 263 0.85 -2.96 34.13
N HIS A 264 -0.34 -2.81 34.71
CA HIS A 264 -1.60 -3.11 34.03
C HIS A 264 -1.83 -2.22 32.79
N SER A 265 -1.52 -0.93 32.88
CA SER A 265 -1.64 0.01 31.75
C SER A 265 -0.67 -0.31 30.61
N ILE A 266 0.53 -0.78 30.95
CA ILE A 266 1.53 -1.25 29.98
C ILE A 266 1.03 -2.50 29.26
N GLU A 267 0.51 -3.49 29.99
CA GLU A 267 -0.03 -4.72 29.42
C GLU A 267 -1.23 -4.46 28.50
N HIS A 268 -2.11 -3.54 28.90
CA HIS A 268 -3.20 -3.06 28.05
C HIS A 268 -2.66 -2.48 26.73
N THR A 269 -1.62 -1.64 26.79
CA THR A 269 -1.02 -1.05 25.58
C THR A 269 -0.39 -2.11 24.67
N LEU A 270 0.22 -3.15 25.23
CA LEU A 270 0.73 -4.30 24.47
C LEU A 270 -0.40 -5.10 23.81
N SER A 271 -1.52 -5.27 24.52
CA SER A 271 -2.72 -5.93 24.00
C SER A 271 -3.33 -5.15 22.84
N GLU A 272 -3.35 -3.82 22.92
CA GLU A 272 -3.79 -2.95 21.81
C GLU A 272 -2.84 -3.01 20.60
N LEU A 273 -1.52 -3.07 20.83
CA LEU A 273 -0.55 -3.30 19.74
C LEU A 273 -0.77 -4.67 19.07
N MET A 274 -1.07 -5.70 19.85
CA MET A 274 -1.47 -7.01 19.33
C MET A 274 -2.77 -6.96 18.53
N ALA A 275 -3.78 -6.23 19.02
CA ALA A 275 -5.04 -6.04 18.31
C ALA A 275 -4.84 -5.34 16.97
N VAL A 276 -3.91 -4.37 16.89
CA VAL A 276 -3.52 -3.74 15.61
C VAL A 276 -2.92 -4.74 14.63
N ILE A 277 -1.99 -5.60 15.07
CA ILE A 277 -1.40 -6.65 14.22
C ILE A 277 -2.50 -7.59 13.71
N GLY A 278 -3.35 -8.11 14.62
CA GLY A 278 -4.43 -9.02 14.26
C GLY A 278 -5.45 -8.38 13.31
N GLY A 279 -5.76 -7.09 13.49
CA GLY A 279 -6.60 -6.33 12.56
C GLY A 279 -5.96 -6.22 11.17
N CYS A 280 -4.65 -5.96 11.10
CA CYS A 280 -3.96 -5.86 9.82
C CYS A 280 -3.89 -7.22 9.11
N ASP A 281 -3.62 -8.30 9.86
CA ASP A 281 -3.64 -9.67 9.35
C ASP A 281 -5.03 -10.07 8.86
N ARG A 282 -6.09 -9.68 9.57
CA ARG A 282 -7.47 -9.90 9.10
C ARG A 282 -7.71 -9.19 7.77
N ILE A 283 -7.40 -7.90 7.66
CA ILE A 283 -7.59 -7.17 6.40
C ILE A 283 -6.80 -7.84 5.27
N LEU A 284 -5.54 -8.20 5.50
CA LEU A 284 -4.71 -8.82 4.46
C LEU A 284 -5.19 -10.23 4.08
N GLY A 285 -5.53 -11.06 5.07
CA GLY A 285 -5.87 -12.48 4.88
C GLY A 285 -7.31 -12.75 4.47
N THR A 286 -8.22 -11.79 4.66
CA THR A 286 -9.65 -11.95 4.32
C THR A 286 -10.08 -10.88 3.30
N PRO A 287 -9.99 -11.15 1.99
CA PRO A 287 -10.50 -10.23 0.96
C PRO A 287 -12.03 -10.21 0.91
N ILE A 288 -12.60 -9.33 0.09
CA ILE A 288 -14.04 -9.36 -0.21
C ILE A 288 -14.38 -10.74 -0.81
N PRO A 289 -15.54 -11.35 -0.48
CA PRO A 289 -15.90 -12.67 -0.97
C PRO A 289 -15.68 -12.82 -2.47
N LEU A 290 -14.85 -13.80 -2.85
CA LEU A 290 -14.41 -13.98 -4.25
C LEU A 290 -15.58 -14.23 -5.21
N SER A 291 -16.68 -14.83 -4.73
CA SER A 291 -17.90 -15.02 -5.52
C SER A 291 -18.49 -13.69 -5.98
N TYR A 292 -18.50 -12.69 -5.10
CA TYR A 292 -19.02 -11.35 -5.39
C TYR A 292 -18.16 -10.62 -6.42
N THR A 293 -16.83 -10.60 -6.22
CA THR A 293 -15.88 -9.98 -7.14
C THR A 293 -15.90 -10.65 -8.52
N ARG A 294 -15.93 -11.99 -8.59
CA ARG A 294 -16.00 -12.74 -9.85
C ARG A 294 -17.33 -12.54 -10.57
N HIS A 295 -18.46 -12.53 -9.84
CA HIS A 295 -19.76 -12.34 -10.45
C HIS A 295 -19.89 -10.94 -11.04
N THR A 296 -19.51 -9.91 -10.28
CA THR A 296 -19.56 -8.51 -10.72
C THR A 296 -18.71 -8.28 -11.98
N SER A 297 -17.46 -8.73 -11.98
CA SER A 297 -16.56 -8.53 -13.13
C SER A 297 -17.00 -9.30 -14.37
N ARG A 298 -17.48 -10.55 -14.23
CA ARG A 298 -18.01 -11.34 -15.36
C ARG A 298 -19.27 -10.73 -15.95
N SER A 299 -20.22 -10.33 -15.11
CA SER A 299 -21.45 -9.67 -15.56
C SER A 299 -21.14 -8.36 -16.27
N LEU A 300 -20.17 -7.59 -15.78
CA LEU A 300 -19.73 -6.35 -16.42
C LEU A 300 -19.09 -6.58 -17.80
N VAL A 301 -18.17 -7.53 -17.91
CA VAL A 301 -17.49 -7.86 -19.17
C VAL A 301 -18.48 -8.41 -20.19
N LEU A 302 -19.40 -9.30 -19.78
CA LEU A 302 -20.44 -9.82 -20.66
C LEU A 302 -21.35 -8.71 -21.17
N TRP A 303 -21.78 -7.80 -20.29
CA TRP A 303 -22.62 -6.66 -20.66
C TRP A 303 -21.92 -5.72 -21.64
N LEU A 304 -20.65 -5.37 -21.40
CA LEU A 304 -19.86 -4.55 -22.32
C LEU A 304 -19.57 -5.26 -23.65
N ALA A 305 -19.42 -6.58 -23.66
CA ALA A 305 -19.16 -7.34 -24.89
C ALA A 305 -20.39 -7.50 -25.79
N THR A 306 -21.60 -7.43 -25.24
CA THR A 306 -22.85 -7.55 -26.02
C THR A 306 -23.48 -6.21 -26.38
N LEU A 307 -23.17 -5.15 -25.64
CA LEU A 307 -23.68 -3.79 -25.88
C LEU A 307 -23.49 -3.23 -27.31
N PRO A 308 -22.37 -3.49 -28.03
CA PRO A 308 -22.19 -2.91 -29.38
C PRO A 308 -23.25 -3.40 -30.37
N VAL A 309 -23.82 -4.60 -30.17
CA VAL A 309 -24.90 -5.14 -31.01
C VAL A 309 -26.18 -4.31 -30.87
N ALA A 310 -26.52 -3.88 -29.65
CA ALA A 310 -27.68 -3.03 -29.39
C ALA A 310 -27.46 -1.58 -29.84
N LEU A 311 -26.22 -1.07 -29.75
CA LEU A 311 -25.90 0.31 -30.15
C LEU A 311 -25.80 0.50 -31.67
N TRP A 312 -25.47 -0.55 -32.43
CA TRP A 312 -25.24 -0.46 -33.87
C TRP A 312 -26.36 0.22 -34.67
N PRO A 313 -27.66 -0.13 -34.49
CA PRO A 313 -28.75 0.47 -35.27
C PRO A 313 -28.89 1.98 -35.09
N VAL A 314 -28.45 2.52 -33.95
CA VAL A 314 -28.57 3.95 -33.61
C VAL A 314 -27.27 4.71 -33.90
N ALA A 315 -26.12 4.10 -33.64
CA ALA A 315 -24.82 4.78 -33.65
C ALA A 315 -23.90 4.37 -34.82
N GLY A 316 -24.15 3.25 -35.50
CA GLY A 316 -23.28 2.74 -36.56
C GLY A 316 -21.81 2.70 -36.11
N TRP A 317 -20.89 3.27 -36.90
CA TRP A 317 -19.47 3.36 -36.55
C TRP A 317 -19.15 4.19 -35.29
N LEU A 318 -20.05 5.08 -34.86
CA LEU A 318 -19.90 5.81 -33.60
C LEU A 318 -20.04 4.88 -32.37
N THR A 319 -20.53 3.65 -32.58
CA THR A 319 -20.51 2.60 -31.55
C THR A 319 -19.10 2.35 -31.03
N LEU A 320 -18.09 2.29 -31.90
CA LEU A 320 -16.72 1.96 -31.50
C LEU A 320 -16.10 2.96 -30.49
N PRO A 321 -16.09 4.29 -30.74
CA PRO A 321 -15.60 5.24 -29.74
C PRO A 321 -16.50 5.30 -28.50
N THR A 322 -17.81 5.10 -28.64
CA THR A 322 -18.74 5.03 -27.50
C THR A 322 -18.39 3.87 -26.57
N MET A 323 -18.12 2.69 -27.14
CA MET A 323 -17.71 1.51 -26.40
C MET A 323 -16.38 1.69 -25.68
N ALA A 324 -15.40 2.34 -26.31
CA ALA A 324 -14.13 2.66 -25.66
C ALA A 324 -14.33 3.55 -24.42
N VAL A 325 -15.19 4.57 -24.51
CA VAL A 325 -15.50 5.47 -23.38
C VAL A 325 -16.25 4.73 -22.28
N LEU A 326 -17.31 3.98 -22.62
CA LEU A 326 -18.10 3.24 -21.64
C LEU A 326 -17.27 2.17 -20.93
N ALA A 327 -16.49 1.39 -21.69
CA ALA A 327 -15.60 0.39 -21.12
C ALA A 327 -14.57 1.01 -20.17
N PHE A 328 -13.97 2.14 -20.54
CA PHE A 328 -13.04 2.85 -19.66
C PHE A 328 -13.69 3.29 -18.34
N ILE A 329 -14.90 3.86 -18.39
CA ILE A 329 -15.61 4.31 -17.18
C ILE A 329 -15.96 3.12 -16.28
N PHE A 330 -16.63 2.12 -16.83
CA PHE A 330 -17.15 1.00 -16.04
C PHE A 330 -16.06 0.08 -15.51
N LEU A 331 -15.11 -0.32 -16.37
CA LEU A 331 -13.96 -1.10 -15.91
C LEU A 331 -13.07 -0.28 -14.97
N GLY A 332 -12.97 1.03 -15.18
CA GLY A 332 -12.21 1.91 -14.30
C GLY A 332 -12.76 1.94 -12.87
N ILE A 333 -14.08 2.00 -12.71
CA ILE A 333 -14.71 1.91 -11.38
C ILE A 333 -14.41 0.54 -10.74
N ASP A 334 -14.50 -0.54 -11.51
CA ASP A 334 -14.22 -1.89 -11.02
C ASP A 334 -12.76 -2.05 -10.55
N GLU A 335 -11.81 -1.55 -11.34
CA GLU A 335 -10.38 -1.59 -11.08
C GLU A 335 -10.00 -0.74 -9.86
N ILE A 336 -10.57 0.47 -9.73
CA ILE A 336 -10.40 1.29 -8.53
C ILE A 336 -10.89 0.52 -7.29
N GLY A 337 -11.99 -0.22 -7.42
CA GLY A 337 -12.49 -1.10 -6.37
C GLY A 337 -11.49 -2.18 -5.95
N VAL A 338 -10.72 -2.76 -6.89
CA VAL A 338 -9.63 -3.71 -6.60
C VAL A 338 -8.46 -3.02 -5.93
N GLU A 339 -8.02 -1.88 -6.48
CA GLU A 339 -6.85 -1.15 -5.95
C GLU A 339 -7.06 -0.77 -4.48
N ILE A 340 -8.23 -0.22 -4.13
CA ILE A 340 -8.53 0.21 -2.76
C ILE A 340 -8.85 -0.94 -1.79
N GLU A 341 -9.18 -2.13 -2.31
CA GLU A 341 -9.46 -3.33 -1.49
C GLU A 341 -8.23 -3.78 -0.67
N GLU A 342 -7.03 -3.48 -1.17
CA GLU A 342 -5.74 -3.80 -0.53
C GLU A 342 -5.02 -2.53 -0.04
N PRO A 343 -5.34 -2.03 1.17
CA PRO A 343 -4.99 -0.67 1.55
C PRO A 343 -3.50 -0.45 1.85
N PHE A 344 -2.78 -1.47 2.29
CA PHE A 344 -1.37 -1.35 2.71
C PHE A 344 -0.41 -1.00 1.56
N CYS A 345 -0.87 -1.18 0.32
CA CYS A 345 -0.14 -0.79 -0.88
C CYS A 345 -0.31 0.69 -1.23
N ILE A 346 -1.46 1.28 -0.88
CA ILE A 346 -1.75 2.70 -1.13
C ILE A 346 -1.32 3.57 0.05
N LEU A 347 -1.45 3.04 1.27
CA LEU A 347 -1.18 3.79 2.49
C LEU A 347 0.31 4.22 2.60
N PRO A 348 0.57 5.43 3.11
CA PRO A 348 1.93 5.95 3.32
C PRO A 348 2.60 5.33 4.56
N LEU A 349 2.80 4.00 4.55
CA LEU A 349 3.29 3.27 5.71
C LEU A 349 4.68 3.73 6.16
N LEU A 350 5.61 3.96 5.23
CA LEU A 350 6.95 4.43 5.56
C LEU A 350 6.94 5.81 6.24
N PRO A 351 6.23 6.84 5.73
CA PRO A 351 6.02 8.07 6.49
C PRO A 351 5.41 7.89 7.89
N LEU A 352 4.50 6.93 8.07
CA LEU A 352 3.95 6.61 9.38
C LEU A 352 5.01 5.99 10.31
N CYS A 353 5.84 5.05 9.81
CA CYS A 353 7.00 4.53 10.54
C CYS A 353 7.95 5.67 10.96
N ARG A 354 8.23 6.62 10.06
CA ARG A 354 9.08 7.79 10.36
C ARG A 354 8.46 8.67 11.44
N THR A 355 7.14 8.82 11.45
CA THR A 355 6.43 9.56 12.50
C THR A 355 6.66 8.89 13.86
N ILE A 356 6.52 7.56 13.93
CA ILE A 356 6.79 6.78 15.15
C ILE A 356 8.23 6.98 15.62
N VAL A 357 9.21 6.84 14.73
CA VAL A 357 10.64 7.06 15.04
C VAL A 357 10.89 8.47 15.60
N ASN A 358 10.33 9.50 14.97
CA ASN A 358 10.51 10.89 15.42
C ASN A 358 9.87 11.13 16.80
N ASP A 359 8.67 10.61 17.02
CA ASP A 359 7.97 10.74 18.30
C ASP A 359 8.73 10.02 19.42
N VAL A 360 9.22 8.80 19.15
CA VAL A 360 10.03 8.02 20.08
C VAL A 360 11.30 8.77 20.48
N ASN A 361 12.05 9.25 19.49
CA ASN A 361 13.30 9.99 19.74
C ASN A 361 13.06 11.31 20.49
N THR A 362 11.94 11.98 20.22
CA THR A 362 11.58 13.22 20.90
C THR A 362 11.35 12.96 22.39
N VAL A 363 10.54 11.96 22.74
CA VAL A 363 10.27 11.61 24.15
C VAL A 363 11.54 11.12 24.84
N MET A 364 12.36 10.31 24.16
CA MET A 364 13.58 9.76 24.77
C MET A 364 14.67 10.80 25.04
N THR A 365 14.65 11.94 24.33
CA THR A 365 15.60 13.05 24.50
C THR A 365 15.11 14.15 25.44
N MET A 366 13.86 14.07 25.94
CA MET A 366 13.36 15.01 26.94
C MET A 366 14.14 14.84 28.26
N PRO A 367 14.66 15.93 28.85
CA PRO A 367 15.29 15.88 30.16
C PRO A 367 14.26 15.45 31.20
N MET A 368 14.56 14.35 31.91
CA MET A 368 13.75 13.90 33.03
C MET A 368 14.16 14.73 34.24
N HIS A 369 13.27 15.60 34.72
CA HIS A 369 13.43 16.15 36.06
C HIS A 369 13.03 15.05 37.05
N HIS A 370 14.03 14.46 37.70
CA HIS A 370 13.87 13.48 38.76
C HIS A 370 13.63 14.16 40.10
#